data_AF-A0AAD5GEC2-F1
#
_entry.id   AF-A0AAD5GEC2-F1
#
_cell.length_a   1.000
_cell.length_b   1.000
_cell.length_c   1.000
_cell.angle_alpha   90.00
_cell.angle_beta   90.00
_cell.angle_gamma   90.00
#
_symmetry.space_group_name_H-M   'P 1'
#
loop_
_entity.id
_entity.type
_entity.pdbx_description
1 polymer ?
#
loop_
_entity_poly.entity_id
_entity_poly.type
_entity_poly.pdbx_seq_one_letter_code
_entity_poly.pdbx_strand_id
1 'polypeptide(L)'
;MFTTAVRYLGTKPKPAMKALEPRFQPEQNQTITRAIFEILKEHGPLSMAQTWERVQEVGVKDLTSKTQMKTILRWMKQRQKLRQICNHVGPNKQFLYTTWFTNPPPTVNQPRSTGVKSSIT
;
A
#
# COMPACT_ATOMS: atom_id res chain seq x y z
N MET A 1 -36.68 -11.69 -22.19
CA MET A 1 -35.95 -10.67 -21.40
C MET A 1 -35.80 -11.10 -19.92
N PHE A 2 -35.25 -12.30 -19.63
CA PHE A 2 -35.19 -12.85 -18.25
C PHE A 2 -33.77 -13.27 -17.81
N THR A 3 -32.76 -13.11 -18.66
CA THR A 3 -31.39 -13.60 -18.43
C THR A 3 -30.53 -12.69 -17.55
N THR A 4 -30.94 -11.44 -17.33
CA THR A 4 -30.16 -10.44 -16.56
C THR A 4 -30.34 -10.56 -15.05
N ALA A 5 -31.45 -11.13 -14.57
CA ALA A 5 -31.76 -11.23 -13.14
C ALA A 5 -30.92 -12.31 -12.41
N VAL A 6 -30.49 -13.36 -13.12
CA VAL A 6 -29.75 -14.49 -12.52
C VAL A 6 -28.32 -14.10 -12.07
N ARG A 7 -27.74 -13.05 -12.67
CA ARG A 7 -26.38 -12.60 -12.30
C ARG A 7 -26.29 -11.89 -10.95
N TYR A 8 -27.39 -11.30 -10.46
CA TYR A 8 -27.41 -10.59 -9.18
C TYR A 8 -27.56 -11.52 -7.96
N LEU A 9 -28.13 -12.71 -8.15
CA LEU A 9 -28.32 -13.69 -7.07
C LEU A 9 -27.06 -14.54 -6.77
N GLY A 10 -26.08 -14.57 -7.69
CA GLY A 10 -24.88 -15.40 -7.57
C GLY A 10 -23.66 -14.72 -6.93
N THR A 11 -23.67 -13.39 -6.77
CA THR A 11 -22.57 -12.67 -6.13
C THR A 11 -22.70 -12.78 -4.62
N LYS A 12 -22.08 -13.80 -4.02
CA LYS A 12 -21.89 -13.86 -2.57
C LYS A 12 -21.26 -12.54 -2.11
N PRO A 13 -21.86 -11.81 -1.15
CA PRO A 13 -21.20 -10.65 -0.58
C PRO A 13 -19.85 -11.10 -0.04
N LYS A 14 -18.80 -10.31 -0.31
CA LYS A 14 -17.46 -10.59 0.21
C LYS A 14 -17.62 -10.89 1.70
N PRO A 15 -17.20 -12.07 2.19
CA PRO A 15 -17.33 -12.40 3.60
C PRO A 15 -16.74 -11.24 4.39
N ALA A 16 -17.45 -10.76 5.41
CA ALA A 16 -16.98 -9.70 6.27
C ALA A 16 -15.64 -10.15 6.87
N MET A 17 -14.55 -9.80 6.20
CA MET A 17 -13.21 -10.09 6.67
C MET A 17 -13.13 -9.38 8.01
N LYS A 18 -13.05 -10.17 9.10
CA LYS A 18 -12.78 -9.63 10.42
C LYS A 18 -11.63 -8.65 10.26
N ALA A 19 -11.83 -7.41 10.73
CA ALA A 19 -10.74 -6.46 10.80
C ALA A 19 -9.59 -7.20 11.48
N LEU A 20 -8.42 -7.22 10.83
CA LEU A 20 -7.24 -7.83 11.42
C LEU A 20 -7.01 -7.05 12.71
N GLU A 21 -7.45 -7.58 13.85
CA GLU A 21 -7.13 -6.96 15.11
C GLU A 21 -5.61 -7.10 15.26
N PRO A 22 -4.87 -5.97 15.37
CA PRO A 22 -3.47 -6.04 15.70
C PRO A 22 -3.37 -6.87 16.97
N ARG A 23 -2.49 -7.87 16.99
CA ARG A 23 -2.19 -8.63 18.21
C ARG A 23 -1.48 -7.79 19.29
N PHE A 24 -1.49 -6.46 19.16
CA PHE A 24 -0.69 -5.50 19.92
C PHE A 24 -1.61 -4.58 20.71
N GLN A 25 -1.13 -4.09 21.86
CA GLN A 25 -1.90 -3.19 22.72
C GLN A 25 -2.28 -1.89 21.98
N PRO A 26 -3.51 -1.39 22.17
CA PRO A 26 -4.06 -0.28 21.38
C PRO A 26 -3.28 1.04 21.55
N GLU A 27 -2.66 1.29 22.70
CA GLU A 27 -1.86 2.50 22.94
C GLU A 27 -0.55 2.51 22.14
N GLN A 28 0.21 1.41 22.20
CA GLN A 28 1.46 1.23 21.44
C GLN A 28 1.22 1.39 19.93
N ASN A 29 0.09 0.87 19.45
CA ASN A 29 -0.27 0.97 18.04
C ASN A 29 -0.40 2.42 17.58
N GLN A 30 -0.95 3.31 18.39
CA GLN A 30 -1.19 4.70 17.98
C GLN A 30 0.12 5.46 17.78
N THR A 31 1.06 5.34 18.72
CA THR A 31 2.37 6.01 18.65
C THR A 31 3.15 5.54 17.43
N ILE A 32 3.24 4.22 17.22
CA ILE A 32 3.93 3.64 16.06
C ILE A 32 3.25 4.07 14.75
N THR A 33 1.92 3.99 14.69
CA THR A 33 1.15 4.36 13.49
C THR A 33 1.38 5.82 13.12
N ARG A 34 1.44 6.72 14.12
CA ARG A 34 1.72 8.15 13.91
C ARG A 34 3.14 8.36 13.40
N ALA A 35 4.13 7.73 14.01
CA ALA A 35 5.52 7.81 13.57
C ALA A 35 5.70 7.35 12.11
N ILE A 36 5.16 6.18 11.76
CA ILE A 36 5.21 5.65 10.39
C ILE A 36 4.49 6.59 9.42
N PHE A 37 3.37 7.18 9.83
CA PHE A 37 2.62 8.11 8.99
C PHE A 37 3.41 9.39 8.69
N GLU A 38 4.06 9.98 9.70
CA GLU A 38 4.89 11.17 9.51
C GLU A 38 6.10 10.87 8.62
N ILE A 39 6.79 9.73 8.80
CA ILE A 39 7.90 9.29 7.94
C ILE A 39 7.45 9.19 6.47
N LEU A 40 6.29 8.58 6.22
CA LEU A 40 5.75 8.44 4.86
C LEU A 40 5.25 9.77 4.28
N LYS A 41 4.84 10.71 5.12
CA LYS A 41 4.43 12.06 4.71
C LYS A 41 5.64 12.91 4.34
N GLU A 42 6.72 12.81 5.09
CA GLU A 42 7.97 13.57 4.88
C GLU A 42 8.72 13.10 3.63
N HIS A 43 8.87 11.78 3.44
CA HIS A 43 9.68 11.23 2.36
C HIS A 43 8.89 10.81 1.11
N GLY A 44 7.56 10.77 1.21
CA GLY A 44 6.70 10.34 0.10
C GLY A 44 6.62 8.81 -0.06
N PRO A 45 6.31 8.30 -1.27
CA PRO A 45 6.04 6.88 -1.48
C PRO A 45 7.32 6.03 -1.35
N LEU A 46 7.44 5.31 -0.23
CA LEU A 46 8.61 4.49 0.10
C LEU A 46 8.34 2.98 -0.07
N SER A 47 9.38 2.23 -0.40
CA SER A 47 9.34 0.77 -0.37
C SER A 47 9.39 0.24 1.07
N MET A 48 8.93 -1.00 1.29
CA MET A 48 8.95 -1.63 2.62
C MET A 48 10.34 -1.68 3.26
N ALA A 49 11.40 -1.84 2.46
CA ALA A 49 12.77 -1.86 2.97
C ALA A 49 13.19 -0.47 3.46
N GLN A 50 12.99 0.55 2.63
CA GLN A 50 13.31 1.93 2.97
C GLN A 50 12.51 2.44 4.16
N THR A 51 11.23 2.09 4.27
CA THR A 51 10.42 2.46 5.45
C THR A 51 11.00 1.84 6.72
N TRP A 52 11.52 0.62 6.67
CA TRP A 52 12.13 -0.03 7.84
C TRP A 52 13.41 0.68 8.28
N GLU A 53 14.30 1.00 7.33
CA GLU A 53 15.55 1.72 7.60
C GLU A 53 15.27 3.07 8.30
N ARG A 54 14.31 3.85 7.78
CA ARG A 54 13.93 5.14 8.38
C ARG A 54 13.28 5.02 9.75
N VAL A 55 12.50 3.96 9.98
CA VAL A 55 11.94 3.73 11.31
C VAL A 55 13.02 3.37 12.33
N GLN A 56 14.08 2.67 11.90
CA GLN A 56 15.25 2.40 12.75
C GLN A 56 16.04 3.67 13.04
N GLU A 57 16.22 4.56 12.05
CA GLU A 57 16.87 5.87 12.24
C GLU A 57 16.12 6.76 13.25
N VAL A 58 14.79 6.77 13.21
CA VAL A 58 13.94 7.53 14.15
C VAL A 58 13.90 6.89 15.55
N GLY A 59 14.34 5.63 15.69
CA GLY A 59 14.48 4.99 17.01
C GLY A 59 13.16 4.65 17.70
N VAL A 60 12.16 4.17 16.96
CA VAL A 60 10.87 3.75 17.54
C VAL A 60 11.04 2.48 18.39
N LYS A 61 11.09 2.66 19.72
CA LYS A 61 11.36 1.57 20.70
C LYS A 61 10.40 0.39 20.63
N ASP A 62 9.15 0.62 20.22
CA ASP A 62 8.09 -0.39 20.26
C ASP A 62 8.05 -1.30 19.02
N LEU A 63 8.94 -1.08 18.04
CA LEU A 63 8.98 -1.82 16.79
C LEU A 63 10.26 -2.66 16.67
N THR A 64 10.19 -3.91 17.12
CA THR A 64 11.38 -4.78 17.25
C THR A 64 11.69 -5.58 16.00
N SER A 65 10.71 -5.82 15.12
CA SER A 65 10.89 -6.66 13.94
C SER A 65 10.24 -6.13 12.67
N LYS A 66 10.85 -6.46 11.53
CA LYS A 66 10.31 -6.16 10.20
C LYS A 66 8.94 -6.81 9.97
N THR A 67 8.68 -7.97 10.57
CA THR A 67 7.40 -8.67 10.51
C THR A 67 6.30 -7.94 11.28
N GLN A 68 6.64 -7.38 12.45
CA GLN A 68 5.75 -6.51 13.22
C GLN A 68 5.39 -5.26 12.41
N MET A 69 6.40 -4.60 11.80
CA MET A 69 6.17 -3.47 10.90
C MET A 69 5.20 -3.83 9.76
N LYS A 70 5.43 -4.95 9.09
CA LYS A 70 4.59 -5.41 7.96
C LYS A 70 3.14 -5.65 8.40
N THR A 71 2.93 -6.14 9.62
CA THR A 71 1.60 -6.34 10.20
C THR A 71 0.89 -5.01 10.44
N ILE A 72 1.63 -4.02 10.98
CA ILE A 72 1.12 -2.66 11.21
C ILE A 72 0.81 -1.97 9.88
N LEU A 73 1.68 -2.05 8.87
CA LEU A 73 1.41 -1.51 7.53
C LEU A 73 0.17 -2.15 6.90
N ARG A 74 -0.01 -3.47 7.05
CA ARG A 74 -1.21 -4.17 6.59
C ARG A 74 -2.47 -3.68 7.34
N TRP A 75 -2.36 -3.45 8.65
CA TRP A 75 -3.45 -2.91 9.45
C TRP A 75 -3.82 -1.47 9.06
N MET A 76 -2.82 -0.59 8.90
CA MET A 76 -3.00 0.78 8.43
C MET A 76 -3.64 0.82 7.04
N LYS A 77 -3.27 -0.12 6.15
CA LYS A 77 -3.90 -0.27 4.83
C LYS A 77 -5.37 -0.67 4.94
N GLN A 78 -5.71 -1.60 5.83
CA GLN A 78 -7.09 -2.04 6.03
C GLN A 78 -7.99 -0.90 6.54
N ARG A 79 -7.45 -0.03 7.40
CA ARG A 79 -8.12 1.17 7.93
C ARG A 79 -8.08 2.36 6.96
N GLN A 80 -7.66 2.16 5.72
CA GLN A 80 -7.53 3.19 4.67
C GLN A 80 -6.67 4.40 5.05
N LYS A 81 -5.69 4.23 5.95
CA LYS A 81 -4.72 5.28 6.28
C LYS A 81 -3.59 5.37 5.26
N LEU A 82 -3.22 4.22 4.68
CA LEU A 82 -2.18 4.08 3.67
C LEU A 82 -2.72 3.38 2.43
N ARG A 83 -2.16 3.72 1.27
CA ARG A 83 -2.38 3.04 0.00
C ARG A 83 -1.10 2.37 -0.46
N GLN A 84 -1.23 1.16 -0.99
CA GLN A 84 -0.11 0.47 -1.64
C GLN A 84 -0.21 0.70 -3.15
N ILE A 85 0.84 1.25 -3.74
CA ILE A 85 0.99 1.50 -5.18
C ILE A 85 1.99 0.49 -5.73
N CYS A 86 1.73 0.00 -6.95
CA CYS A 86 2.71 -0.77 -7.70
C CYS A 86 3.40 0.18 -8.68
N ASN A 87 4.70 0.36 -8.53
CA ASN A 87 5.56 1.00 -9.51
C ASN A 87 6.22 -0.09 -10.37
N HIS A 88 5.98 -0.04 -11.68
CA HIS A 88 6.51 -1.03 -12.62
C HIS A 88 7.78 -0.47 -13.25
N VAL A 89 8.94 -1.01 -12.89
CA VAL A 89 10.23 -0.54 -13.38
C VAL A 89 10.80 -1.63 -14.29
N GLY A 90 10.55 -1.52 -15.59
CA GLY A 90 10.88 -2.57 -16.55
C GLY A 90 10.14 -3.87 -16.22
N PRO A 91 10.78 -5.04 -16.14
CA PRO A 91 10.12 -6.30 -15.75
C PRO A 91 9.86 -6.43 -14.24
N ASN A 92 10.43 -5.55 -13.41
CA ASN A 92 10.38 -5.67 -11.96
C ASN A 92 9.21 -4.86 -11.37
N LYS A 93 8.48 -5.49 -10.43
CA LYS A 93 7.39 -4.85 -9.69
C LYS A 93 7.90 -4.34 -8.35
N GLN A 94 7.88 -3.03 -8.15
CA GLN A 94 8.15 -2.40 -6.87
C GLN A 94 6.84 -2.03 -6.20
N PHE A 95 6.69 -2.37 -4.92
CA PHE A 95 5.53 -1.97 -4.13
C PHE A 95 5.92 -0.85 -3.19
N LEU A 96 5.23 0.29 -3.33
CA LEU A 96 5.44 1.49 -2.54
C LEU A 96 4.22 1.73 -1.65
N TYR A 97 4.45 2.25 -0.45
CA TYR A 97 3.39 2.71 0.44
C TYR A 97 3.32 4.23 0.39
N THR A 98 2.13 4.76 0.16
CA THR A 98 1.84 6.20 0.19
C THR A 98 0.77 6.49 1.22
N THR A 99 0.74 7.71 1.74
CA THR A 99 -0.38 8.17 2.56
C THR A 99 -1.63 8.34 1.70
N TRP A 100 -2.82 8.11 2.28
CA TRP A 100 -4.09 8.23 1.55
C TRP A 100 -4.45 9.68 1.18
N PHE A 101 -3.97 10.65 1.98
CA PHE A 101 -4.31 12.07 1.83
C PHE A 101 -3.44 12.82 0.82
N THR A 102 -2.27 12.28 0.47
CA THR A 102 -1.46 12.85 -0.61
C THR A 102 -2.00 12.37 -1.94
N ASN A 103 -2.44 13.31 -2.80
CA ASN A 103 -2.68 13.02 -4.22
C ASN A 103 -1.49 12.20 -4.75
N PRO A 104 -1.73 11.08 -5.46
CA PRO A 104 -0.61 10.32 -6.01
C PRO A 104 0.23 11.29 -6.83
N PRO A 105 1.57 11.33 -6.65
CA PRO A 105 2.41 12.08 -7.57
C PRO A 105 2.07 11.59 -8.99
N PRO A 106 2.04 12.51 -9.98
CA PRO A 106 1.74 12.13 -11.35
C PRO A 106 2.72 11.04 -11.75
N THR A 107 2.17 9.86 -12.06
CA THR A 107 2.84 8.68 -12.65
C THR A 107 4.34 8.85 -12.87
N VAL A 108 5.15 8.35 -11.95
CA VAL A 108 6.58 8.12 -12.23
C VAL A 108 6.64 7.06 -13.33
N ASN A 109 6.92 7.54 -14.55
CA ASN A 109 7.37 6.81 -15.72
C ASN A 109 6.53 5.59 -16.14
N GLN A 110 5.40 5.83 -16.81
CA GLN A 110 5.02 4.90 -17.88
C GLN A 110 5.89 5.21 -19.10
N PRO A 111 6.80 4.31 -19.54
CA PRO A 111 7.24 4.38 -20.92
C PRO A 111 6.00 4.12 -21.77
N ARG A 112 5.47 5.17 -22.40
CA ARG A 112 4.53 5.06 -23.51
C ARG A 112 5.20 4.12 -24.51
N SER A 113 4.68 2.91 -24.69
CA SER A 113 5.12 2.06 -25.80
C SER A 113 4.66 2.74 -27.07
N THR A 114 5.49 3.64 -27.60
CA THR A 114 5.37 4.13 -28.97
C THR A 114 5.67 2.96 -29.88
N GLY A 115 4.62 2.21 -30.24
CA GLY A 115 4.65 1.33 -31.39
C GLY A 115 4.80 2.19 -32.64
N VAL A 116 6.03 2.59 -32.94
CA VAL A 116 6.41 3.09 -34.26
C VAL A 116 6.33 1.87 -35.17
N LYS A 117 5.25 1.78 -35.95
CA LYS A 117 5.18 0.87 -37.08
C LYS A 117 6.22 1.35 -38.10
N SER A 118 7.35 0.66 -38.16
CA SER A 118 8.31 0.80 -39.25
C SER A 118 7.66 0.27 -40.53
N SER A 119 7.02 1.16 -41.29
CA SER A 119 6.79 0.93 -42.71
C SER A 119 8.14 1.06 -43.40
N ILE A 120 8.74 -0.09 -43.73
CA ILE A 120 9.85 -0.15 -44.68
C ILE A 120 9.25 -0.58 -46.03
N THR A 121 9.55 0.25 -47.00
CA THR A 121 9.28 0.17 -48.45
C THR A 121 9.75 -1.14 -49.06
#